data_AF-A0A7S3XVA8-F1
#
_entry.id   AF-A0A7S3XVA8-F1
#
_cell.length_a   1.000
_cell.length_b   1.000
_cell.length_c   1.000
_cell.angle_alpha   90.00
_cell.angle_beta   90.00
_cell.angle_gamma   90.00
#
_symmetry.space_group_name_H-M   'P 1'
#
loop_
_entity.id
_entity.type
_entity.pdbx_description
1 polymer ?
#
loop_
_entity_poly.entity_id
_entity_poly.type
_entity_poly.pdbx_seq_one_letter_code
_entity_poly.pdbx_strand_id
1 'polypeptide(L)'
;ADWGQLALEYAAPRALTGALALDHAHQFWSGQETLGGAYARSGFLFLYELLTGTVKVKLLKEDCSHGYATLLFQLYADADQPSLLASIINILIRNPGLKHKLPPYKDNRKYKHNTVNAWPDEGDETSPLSELLTLVQPIIMTELPGLRMAAEAGSLPHLAAAP
;
A
#
# COMPACT_ATOMS: atom_id res chain seq x y z
N ALA A 1 -13.94 -13.55 -3.05
CA ALA A 1 -14.37 -12.64 -1.98
C ALA A 1 -15.28 -11.60 -2.61
N ASP A 2 -16.41 -11.29 -2.00
CA ASP A 2 -17.30 -10.23 -2.48
C ASP A 2 -16.77 -8.89 -1.95
N TRP A 3 -16.30 -8.03 -2.85
CA TRP A 3 -15.74 -6.72 -2.54
C TRP A 3 -16.77 -5.59 -2.71
N GLY A 4 -18.06 -5.95 -2.83
CA GLY A 4 -19.14 -5.14 -3.42
C GLY A 4 -19.50 -3.78 -2.78
N GLN A 5 -18.75 -3.30 -1.80
CA GLN A 5 -18.96 -1.98 -1.19
C GLN A 5 -17.67 -1.16 -1.01
N LEU A 6 -16.52 -1.64 -1.50
CA LEU A 6 -15.27 -0.89 -1.38
C LEU A 6 -15.08 0.07 -2.57
N ALA A 7 -15.02 1.37 -2.28
CA ALA A 7 -14.64 2.41 -3.23
C ALA A 7 -13.49 3.25 -2.66
N LEU A 8 -12.54 3.61 -3.51
CA LEU A 8 -11.36 4.39 -3.13
C LEU A 8 -11.21 5.60 -4.05
N GLU A 9 -10.90 6.75 -3.47
CA GLU A 9 -10.45 7.92 -4.21
C GLU A 9 -8.94 7.80 -4.47
N TYR A 10 -8.57 7.82 -5.74
CA TYR A 10 -7.21 7.65 -6.18
C TYR A 10 -6.89 8.56 -7.37
N ALA A 11 -5.87 9.40 -7.20
CA ALA A 11 -5.27 10.18 -8.27
C ALA A 11 -3.77 9.89 -8.33
N ALA A 12 -3.35 9.18 -9.38
CA ALA A 12 -1.96 8.82 -9.57
C ALA A 12 -1.05 10.07 -9.60
N PRO A 13 -0.04 10.17 -8.71
CA PRO A 13 0.87 11.29 -8.73
C PRO A 13 1.76 11.22 -9.98
N ARG A 14 1.89 12.34 -10.70
CA ARG A 14 2.70 12.41 -11.93
C ARG A 14 4.19 12.19 -11.67
N ALA A 15 4.70 12.75 -10.58
CA ALA A 15 6.09 12.61 -10.14
C ALA A 15 6.19 12.95 -8.64
N LEU A 16 7.02 12.20 -7.92
CA LEU A 16 7.33 12.46 -6.51
C LEU A 16 8.83 12.67 -6.35
N THR A 17 9.28 13.86 -6.74
CA THR A 17 10.70 14.22 -6.75
C THR A 17 10.97 15.51 -5.97
N GLY A 18 11.99 15.50 -5.11
CA GLY A 18 12.45 16.68 -4.37
C GLY A 18 11.32 17.39 -3.63
N ALA A 19 11.17 18.69 -3.91
CA ALA A 19 10.15 19.54 -3.30
C ALA A 19 8.72 19.00 -3.52
N LEU A 20 8.40 18.43 -4.68
CA LEU A 20 7.05 17.90 -4.95
C LEU A 20 6.66 16.76 -4.01
N ALA A 21 7.62 15.92 -3.62
CA ALA A 21 7.35 14.88 -2.63
C ALA A 21 7.11 15.47 -1.24
N LEU A 22 7.83 16.53 -0.86
CA LEU A 22 7.60 17.22 0.41
C LEU A 22 6.26 17.97 0.43
N ASP A 23 5.90 18.64 -0.66
CA ASP A 23 4.62 19.34 -0.82
C ASP A 23 3.45 18.34 -0.76
N HIS A 24 3.62 17.17 -1.39
CA HIS A 24 2.65 16.09 -1.30
C HIS A 24 2.56 15.56 0.13
N ALA A 25 3.69 15.28 0.76
CA ALA A 25 3.75 14.83 2.15
C ALA A 25 3.03 15.84 3.06
N HIS A 26 3.28 17.15 2.91
CA HIS A 26 2.67 18.22 3.70
C HIS A 26 1.13 18.17 3.72
N GLN A 27 0.47 17.68 2.66
CA GLN A 27 -0.99 17.52 2.63
C GLN A 27 -1.50 16.56 3.72
N PHE A 28 -0.70 15.56 4.09
CA PHE A 28 -1.02 14.56 5.11
C PHE A 28 -0.86 15.09 6.54
N TRP A 29 -0.08 16.17 6.75
CA TRP A 29 0.08 16.77 8.08
C TRP A 29 -1.21 17.40 8.61
N SER A 30 -2.19 17.64 7.74
CA SER A 30 -3.54 18.05 8.14
C SER A 30 -4.28 16.96 8.94
N GLY A 31 -3.84 15.69 8.86
CA GLY A 31 -4.49 14.54 9.49
C GLY A 31 -5.87 14.24 8.91
N GLN A 32 -6.15 14.67 7.67
CA GLN A 32 -7.45 14.50 7.03
C GLN A 32 -7.48 13.38 5.99
N GLU A 33 -6.32 12.88 5.55
CA GLU A 33 -6.27 11.82 4.56
C GLU A 33 -6.61 10.46 5.18
N THR A 34 -7.39 9.67 4.45
CA THR A 34 -7.83 8.33 4.87
C THR A 34 -7.33 7.28 3.88
N LEU A 35 -7.38 6.00 4.26
CA LEU A 35 -7.05 4.91 3.34
C LEU A 35 -8.05 4.84 2.18
N GLY A 36 -9.23 5.44 2.35
CA GLY A 36 -10.20 5.70 1.29
C GLY A 36 -9.78 6.81 0.31
N GLY A 37 -8.80 7.65 0.63
CA GLY A 37 -8.33 8.76 -0.21
C GLY A 37 -9.22 10.00 -0.17
N ALA A 38 -10.01 10.18 0.88
CA ALA A 38 -11.07 11.19 0.93
C ALA A 38 -10.59 12.64 0.74
N TYR A 39 -9.33 12.95 1.03
CA TYR A 39 -8.83 14.33 1.03
C TYR A 39 -7.92 14.63 -0.18
N ALA A 40 -6.74 14.02 -0.24
CA ALA A 40 -5.75 14.25 -1.29
C ALA A 40 -5.76 13.13 -2.35
N ARG A 41 -6.79 12.25 -2.34
CA ARG A 41 -6.94 11.12 -3.28
C ARG A 41 -5.72 10.22 -3.30
N SER A 42 -5.04 10.15 -2.17
CA SER A 42 -3.81 9.42 -2.00
C SER A 42 -4.02 8.33 -0.96
N GLY A 43 -5.07 7.51 -1.15
CA GLY A 43 -5.46 6.46 -0.21
C GLY A 43 -4.58 5.20 -0.26
N PHE A 44 -5.23 4.05 -0.06
CA PHE A 44 -4.61 2.73 -0.08
C PHE A 44 -3.82 2.44 -1.36
N LEU A 45 -4.39 2.74 -2.54
CA LEU A 45 -3.74 2.45 -3.82
C LEU A 45 -2.40 3.17 -3.96
N PHE A 46 -2.31 4.40 -3.46
CA PHE A 46 -1.08 5.17 -3.47
C PHE A 46 0.01 4.53 -2.61
N LEU A 47 -0.31 4.15 -1.37
CA LEU A 47 0.63 3.45 -0.49
C LEU A 47 1.03 2.10 -1.06
N TYR A 48 0.08 1.37 -1.64
CA TYR A 48 0.32 0.08 -2.27
C TYR A 48 1.35 0.21 -3.41
N GLU A 49 1.19 1.18 -4.30
CA GLU A 49 2.13 1.41 -5.40
C GLU A 49 3.52 1.85 -4.94
N LEU A 50 3.63 2.61 -3.85
CA LEU A 50 4.92 2.96 -3.26
C LEU A 50 5.63 1.72 -2.67
N LEU A 51 4.88 0.87 -1.97
CA LEU A 51 5.40 -0.33 -1.30
C LEU A 51 5.76 -1.44 -2.30
N THR A 52 5.01 -1.56 -3.39
CA THR A 52 5.31 -2.46 -4.51
C THR A 52 6.38 -1.91 -5.45
N GLY A 53 6.64 -0.59 -5.39
CA GLY A 53 7.67 0.09 -6.19
C GLY A 53 7.22 0.48 -7.60
N THR A 54 5.92 0.40 -7.88
CA THR A 54 5.30 0.95 -9.10
C THR A 54 5.48 2.46 -9.14
N VAL A 55 5.25 3.15 -8.01
CA VAL A 55 5.55 4.56 -7.83
C VAL A 55 6.89 4.70 -7.09
N LYS A 56 7.76 5.56 -7.61
CA LYS A 56 9.06 5.83 -7.00
C LYS A 56 9.13 7.27 -6.50
N VAL A 57 9.58 7.41 -5.25
CA VAL A 57 9.87 8.70 -4.64
C VAL A 57 11.38 8.94 -4.72
N LYS A 58 11.76 10.16 -5.09
CA LYS A 58 13.16 10.61 -5.16
C LYS A 58 13.34 11.94 -4.42
N LEU A 59 13.62 11.89 -3.14
CA LEU A 59 13.99 13.01 -2.28
C LEU A 59 15.52 13.31 -2.30
N LEU A 60 16.36 12.30 -2.12
CA LEU A 60 17.82 12.29 -2.03
C LEU A 60 18.45 11.21 -2.95
N LYS A 61 19.73 10.87 -2.74
CA LYS A 61 20.47 9.91 -3.58
C LYS A 61 20.14 8.44 -3.25
N GLU A 62 19.77 8.16 -2.01
CA GLU A 62 19.55 6.80 -1.47
C GLU A 62 18.10 6.57 -1.02
N ASP A 63 17.13 7.11 -1.76
CA ASP A 63 15.76 7.08 -1.26
C ASP A 63 15.12 5.71 -1.27
N CYS A 64 14.22 5.57 -0.31
CA CYS A 64 13.43 4.37 -0.11
C CYS A 64 11.95 4.75 -0.17
N SER A 65 11.27 4.50 -1.30
CA SER A 65 9.81 4.66 -1.43
C SER A 65 9.05 3.94 -0.31
N HIS A 66 9.60 2.82 0.16
CA HIS A 66 9.06 2.05 1.28
C HIS A 66 9.10 2.85 2.58
N GLY A 67 10.21 3.53 2.87
CA GLY A 67 10.33 4.40 4.05
C GLY A 67 9.36 5.58 3.98
N TYR A 68 9.25 6.21 2.80
CA TYR A 68 8.29 7.28 2.56
C TYR A 68 6.84 6.83 2.78
N ALA A 69 6.43 5.69 2.20
CA ALA A 69 5.10 5.11 2.42
C ALA A 69 4.86 4.78 3.89
N THR A 70 5.87 4.25 4.58
CA THR A 70 5.78 3.91 6.01
C THR A 70 5.51 5.16 6.85
N LEU A 71 6.21 6.26 6.58
CA LEU A 71 6.02 7.53 7.27
C LEU A 71 4.64 8.12 6.99
N LEU A 72 4.22 8.14 5.72
CA LEU A 72 2.91 8.66 5.35
C LEU A 72 1.79 7.87 6.00
N PHE A 73 1.86 6.53 6.02
CA PHE A 73 0.84 5.69 6.62
C PHE A 73 0.55 6.04 8.09
N GLN A 74 1.55 6.48 8.86
CA GLN A 74 1.35 6.94 10.25
C GLN A 74 0.54 8.23 10.37
N LEU A 75 0.42 9.01 9.29
CA LEU A 75 -0.30 10.29 9.26
C LEU A 75 -1.76 10.15 8.80
N TYR A 76 -2.21 8.94 8.45
CA TYR A 76 -3.59 8.71 8.01
C TYR A 76 -4.53 8.78 9.20
N ALA A 77 -5.67 9.46 9.02
CA ALA A 77 -6.67 9.64 10.07
C ALA A 77 -7.28 8.32 10.57
N ASP A 78 -7.31 7.32 9.69
CA ASP A 78 -7.87 5.99 9.93
C ASP A 78 -6.79 4.89 10.05
N ALA A 79 -5.52 5.25 10.21
CA ALA A 79 -4.41 4.29 10.34
C ALA A 79 -4.61 3.30 11.50
N ASP A 80 -5.16 3.80 12.61
CA ASP A 80 -5.41 3.03 13.83
C ASP A 80 -6.74 2.25 13.77
N GLN A 81 -7.58 2.50 12.76
CA GLN A 81 -8.85 1.81 12.62
C GLN A 81 -8.65 0.41 12.01
N PRO A 82 -9.22 -0.64 12.61
CA PRO A 82 -9.09 -1.99 12.08
C PRO A 82 -9.80 -2.07 10.72
N SER A 83 -9.01 -2.17 9.65
CA SER A 83 -9.51 -2.37 8.30
C SER A 83 -8.65 -3.36 7.54
N LEU A 84 -9.24 -4.00 6.52
CA LEU A 84 -8.50 -4.90 5.64
C LEU A 84 -7.37 -4.17 4.91
N LEU A 85 -7.63 -2.95 4.45
CA LEU A 85 -6.65 -2.13 3.74
C LEU A 85 -5.48 -1.78 4.66
N ALA A 86 -5.75 -1.33 5.89
CA ALA A 86 -4.71 -1.08 6.88
C ALA A 86 -3.92 -2.35 7.18
N SER A 87 -4.59 -3.51 7.26
CA SER A 87 -3.92 -4.81 7.49
C SER A 87 -2.97 -5.18 6.35
N ILE A 88 -3.42 -5.04 5.09
CA ILE A 88 -2.58 -5.27 3.91
C ILE A 88 -1.36 -4.35 3.96
N ILE A 89 -1.55 -3.04 4.12
CA ILE A 89 -0.45 -2.07 4.18
C ILE A 89 0.53 -2.39 5.31
N ASN A 90 0.03 -2.72 6.51
CA ASN A 90 0.88 -3.12 7.63
C ASN A 90 1.72 -4.36 7.32
N ILE A 91 1.14 -5.37 6.66
CA ILE A 91 1.88 -6.57 6.23
C ILE A 91 2.97 -6.19 5.24
N LEU A 92 2.67 -5.33 4.27
CA LEU A 92 3.65 -4.88 3.28
C LEU A 92 4.79 -4.09 3.92
N ILE A 93 4.48 -3.14 4.81
CA ILE A 93 5.46 -2.33 5.53
C ILE A 93 6.44 -3.22 6.32
N ARG A 94 5.92 -4.24 7.01
CA ARG A 94 6.72 -5.14 7.86
C ARG A 94 7.50 -6.18 7.06
N ASN A 95 7.14 -6.41 5.79
CA ASN A 95 7.76 -7.45 4.97
C ASN A 95 8.17 -6.89 3.59
N PRO A 96 9.25 -6.09 3.51
CA PRO A 96 9.70 -5.47 2.26
C PRO A 96 10.01 -6.46 1.12
N GLY A 97 10.31 -7.72 1.46
CA GLY A 97 10.55 -8.79 0.48
C GLY A 97 9.31 -9.20 -0.32
N LEU A 98 8.10 -8.95 0.20
CA LEU A 98 6.85 -9.32 -0.48
C LEU A 98 6.59 -8.51 -1.76
N LYS A 99 7.20 -7.32 -1.89
CA LYS A 99 6.99 -6.43 -3.04
C LYS A 99 7.24 -7.11 -4.39
N HIS A 100 8.15 -8.08 -4.44
CA HIS A 100 8.51 -8.80 -5.67
C HIS A 100 7.51 -9.88 -6.06
N LYS A 101 6.69 -10.33 -5.11
CA LYS A 101 5.67 -11.37 -5.33
C LYS A 101 4.30 -10.79 -5.63
N LEU A 102 4.07 -9.53 -5.22
CA LEU A 102 2.78 -8.88 -5.35
C LEU A 102 2.57 -8.29 -6.76
N PRO A 103 1.33 -8.37 -7.28
CA PRO A 103 1.01 -7.78 -8.57
C PRO A 103 1.05 -6.25 -8.48
N PRO A 104 1.58 -5.54 -9.49
CA PRO A 104 1.43 -4.09 -9.57
C PRO A 104 -0.05 -3.74 -9.82
N TYR A 105 -0.51 -2.63 -9.26
CA TYR A 105 -1.82 -2.10 -9.61
C TYR A 105 -1.81 -1.63 -11.07
N LYS A 106 -2.88 -1.96 -11.81
CA LYS A 106 -3.08 -1.53 -13.19
C LYS A 106 -4.50 -1.03 -13.35
N ASP A 107 -4.63 0.26 -13.65
CA ASP A 107 -5.92 0.86 -13.96
C ASP A 107 -6.27 0.60 -15.43
N ASN A 108 -7.07 -0.46 -15.63
CA ASN A 108 -7.54 -0.92 -16.94
C ASN A 108 -8.92 -0.35 -17.31
N ARG A 109 -9.48 0.57 -16.52
CA ARG A 109 -10.81 1.15 -16.77
C ARG A 109 -10.84 1.93 -18.07
N LYS A 110 -11.95 1.82 -18.80
CA LYS A 110 -12.19 2.58 -20.03
C LYS A 110 -12.23 4.09 -19.78
N TYR A 111 -12.84 4.51 -18.67
CA TYR A 111 -12.92 5.91 -18.25
C TYR A 111 -12.28 6.09 -16.87
N LYS A 112 -11.23 6.92 -16.83
CA LYS A 112 -10.45 7.14 -15.61
C LYS A 112 -11.06 8.25 -14.77
N HIS A 113 -11.92 7.87 -13.83
CA HIS A 113 -12.39 8.72 -12.75
C HIS A 113 -11.48 8.56 -11.51
N ASN A 114 -11.52 9.55 -10.62
CA ASN A 114 -10.74 9.49 -9.37
C ASN A 114 -11.27 8.41 -8.43
N THR A 115 -12.57 8.12 -8.45
CA THR A 115 -13.15 7.02 -7.69
C THR A 115 -12.89 5.70 -8.38
N VAL A 116 -12.30 4.74 -7.68
CA VAL A 116 -12.02 3.36 -8.10
C VAL A 116 -12.90 2.43 -7.27
N ASN A 117 -13.92 1.87 -7.89
CA ASN A 117 -14.83 0.93 -7.26
C ASN A 117 -14.28 -0.49 -7.30
N ALA A 118 -14.57 -1.30 -6.28
CA ALA A 118 -14.25 -2.73 -6.22
C ALA A 118 -15.36 -3.62 -6.80
N TRP A 119 -16.40 -3.04 -7.39
CA TRP A 119 -17.46 -3.73 -8.11
C TRP A 119 -17.47 -3.30 -9.58
N PRO A 120 -18.05 -4.12 -10.48
CA PRO A 120 -18.21 -3.75 -11.89
C PRO A 120 -19.19 -2.58 -12.03
N ASP A 121 -18.82 -1.57 -12.83
CA ASP A 121 -19.68 -0.44 -13.18
C ASP A 121 -20.19 -0.59 -14.63
N GLU A 122 -21.19 0.20 -15.03
CA GLU A 122 -21.83 0.12 -16.37
C GLU A 122 -20.87 0.22 -17.57
N GLY A 123 -19.62 0.67 -17.35
CA GLY A 123 -18.60 0.83 -18.39
C GLY A 123 -17.53 -0.27 -18.45
N ASP A 124 -17.34 -1.07 -17.41
CA ASP A 124 -16.23 -2.03 -17.28
C ASP A 124 -16.71 -3.33 -16.62
N GLU A 125 -16.53 -4.48 -17.30
CA GLU A 125 -16.98 -5.81 -16.82
C GLU A 125 -16.23 -6.27 -15.55
N THR A 126 -15.01 -5.77 -15.34
CA THR A 126 -14.16 -6.12 -14.20
C THR A 126 -13.59 -4.88 -13.52
N SER A 127 -13.61 -4.89 -12.18
CA SER A 127 -13.00 -3.82 -11.39
C SER A 127 -11.50 -4.07 -11.19
N PRO A 128 -10.61 -3.10 -11.48
CA PRO A 128 -9.17 -3.27 -11.27
C PRO A 128 -8.80 -3.39 -9.78
N LEU A 129 -9.59 -2.79 -8.89
CA LEU A 129 -9.39 -2.93 -7.45
C LEU A 129 -9.79 -4.32 -6.96
N SER A 130 -10.91 -4.86 -7.48
CA SER A 130 -11.37 -6.21 -7.16
C SER A 130 -10.37 -7.28 -7.63
N GLU A 131 -9.81 -7.10 -8.82
CA GLU A 131 -8.80 -7.97 -9.40
C GLU A 131 -7.53 -7.95 -8.55
N LEU A 132 -7.05 -6.74 -8.19
CA LEU A 132 -5.90 -6.57 -7.32
C LEU A 132 -6.07 -7.31 -6.00
N LEU A 133 -7.16 -7.06 -5.27
CA LEU A 133 -7.39 -7.65 -3.96
C LEU A 133 -7.53 -9.17 -4.02
N THR A 134 -8.16 -9.68 -5.08
CA THR A 134 -8.31 -11.12 -5.32
C THR A 134 -6.96 -11.81 -5.57
N LEU A 135 -6.00 -11.12 -6.21
CA LEU A 135 -4.65 -11.63 -6.43
C LEU A 135 -3.75 -11.49 -5.19
N VAL A 136 -3.89 -10.39 -4.44
CA VAL A 136 -3.09 -10.10 -3.25
C VAL A 136 -3.44 -11.05 -2.10
N GLN A 137 -4.72 -11.35 -1.89
CA GLN A 137 -5.20 -12.20 -0.81
C GLN A 137 -4.46 -13.55 -0.69
N PRO A 138 -4.40 -14.41 -1.73
CA PRO A 138 -3.73 -15.70 -1.63
C PRO A 138 -2.22 -15.57 -1.38
N ILE A 139 -1.56 -14.57 -1.98
CA ILE A 139 -0.11 -14.35 -1.80
C ILE A 139 0.19 -14.05 -0.32
N ILE A 140 -0.59 -13.14 0.29
CA ILE A 140 -0.43 -12.83 1.71
C ILE A 140 -0.70 -14.06 2.57
N MET A 141 -1.75 -14.84 2.28
CA MET A 141 -2.09 -16.03 3.06
C MET A 141 -1.03 -17.14 2.96
N THR A 142 -0.39 -17.30 1.80
CA THR A 142 0.66 -18.32 1.61
C THR A 142 2.00 -17.90 2.21
N GLU A 143 2.34 -16.61 2.17
CA GLU A 143 3.66 -16.12 2.58
C GLU A 143 3.75 -15.81 4.08
N LEU A 144 2.64 -15.42 4.73
CA LEU A 144 2.61 -15.08 6.16
C LEU A 144 3.12 -16.20 7.09
N PRO A 145 2.76 -17.50 6.90
CA PRO A 145 3.32 -18.58 7.70
C PRO A 145 4.83 -18.71 7.54
N GLY A 146 5.35 -18.58 6.31
CA GLY A 146 6.79 -18.66 6.03
C GLY A 146 7.58 -17.51 6.66
N LEU A 147 6.97 -16.32 6.72
CA LEU A 147 7.56 -15.13 7.36
C LEU A 147 7.62 -15.24 8.88
N ARG A 148 6.61 -15.85 9.52
CA ARG A 148 6.64 -16.16 10.96
C ARG A 148 7.75 -17.14 11.31
N MET A 149 7.89 -18.22 10.54
CA MET A 149 8.95 -19.21 10.74
C MET A 149 10.35 -18.62 10.53
N ALA A 150 10.52 -17.73 9.54
CA ALA A 150 11.79 -17.04 9.30
C ALA A 150 12.14 -16.04 10.41
N ALA A 151 11.15 -15.33 10.96
CA ALA A 151 11.34 -14.41 12.09
C ALA A 151 11.72 -15.17 13.38
N GLU A 152 11.11 -16.33 13.63
CA GLU A 152 11.47 -17.21 14.75
C GLU A 152 12.88 -17.80 14.56
N ALA A 153 13.23 -18.25 13.36
CA ALA A 153 14.56 -18.79 13.05
C ALA A 153 15.68 -17.75 13.12
N GLY A 154 15.40 -16.48 12.81
CA GLY A 154 16.35 -15.37 12.93
C GLY A 154 16.56 -14.81 14.34
N SER A 155 15.80 -15.29 15.34
CA SER A 155 15.82 -14.76 16.72
C SER A 155 16.78 -15.47 17.69
N LEU A 156 17.68 -16.34 17.20
CA LEU A 156 18.76 -16.94 17.98
C LEU A 156 20.10 -16.77 17.24
N PRO A 157 20.97 -15.83 17.68
CA PRO A 157 22.17 -16.25 18.41
C PRO A 157 22.75 -15.17 19.37
N HIS A 158 22.66 -15.36 20.70
CA HIS A 158 23.67 -14.77 21.61
C HIS A 158 23.74 -15.43 23.01
N LEU A 159 22.73 -16.15 23.51
CA LEU A 159 22.76 -16.60 24.92
C LEU A 159 23.49 -17.93 25.21
N ALA A 160 24.24 -18.49 24.26
CA ALA A 160 24.90 -19.80 24.43
C ALA A 160 26.44 -19.78 24.32
N ALA A 161 27.09 -18.68 24.67
CA ALA A 161 28.54 -18.66 24.86
C ALA A 161 28.95 -17.61 25.91
N ALA A 162 28.93 -18.01 27.18
CA ALA A 162 29.79 -17.44 28.20
C ALA A 162 30.51 -18.61 28.90
N PRO A 163 31.82 -18.51 29.15
CA PRO A 163 32.66 -19.61 29.63
C PRO A 163 32.34 -20.04 31.06
#